data_AF-A0A9E1Q230-F1
#
_entry.id   AF-A0A9E1Q230-F1
#
_cell.length_a   1.000
_cell.length_b   1.000
_cell.length_c   1.000
_cell.angle_alpha   90.00
_cell.angle_beta   90.00
_cell.angle_gamma   90.00
#
_symmetry.space_group_name_H-M   'P 1'
#
loop_
_entity.id
_entity.type
_entity.pdbx_description
1 polymer ?
#
loop_
_entity_poly.entity_id
_entity_poly.type
_entity_poly.pdbx_seq_one_letter_code
_entity_poly.pdbx_strand_id
1 'polypeptide(L)'
;MSRRVTLPMVVFGMVAIAAFGALFWQSRVITMRLGEPAILTGYTLFVAMLLLGVFNARKKLSMIPIGRGSTWLAFHVIMGIFAIALFWLHLGRLWPQGFYEQLLAGSFYMVSLSGIVGYLLQKVLPHRLTQTRVEIIYERIPAEIAEIRERVEALALECTEKSGSDTVAQHFIGTLNWYFLQPRFQLSHFIGGDAARYWLRGPGSAAGRYLNDIEKEYFDQIMSLAELKSYVDRHYVCQGVMKKWLFLHIPLALAVVALSLWHLILVNVYVL
;
A
#
# COMPACT_ATOMS: atom_id res chain seq x y z
N MET A 1 -17.09 -4.28 -9.82
CA MET A 1 -16.22 -3.14 -10.23
C MET A 1 -17.11 -1.99 -10.66
N SER A 2 -17.05 -0.85 -9.98
CA SER A 2 -17.85 0.33 -10.36
C SER A 2 -17.41 0.86 -11.72
N ARG A 3 -18.38 1.05 -12.63
CA ARG A 3 -18.27 1.58 -14.02
C ARG A 3 -17.48 2.90 -14.13
N ARG A 4 -17.17 3.56 -13.01
CA ARG A 4 -16.55 4.89 -12.92
C ARG A 4 -15.02 4.90 -12.94
N VAL A 5 -14.34 3.78 -12.61
CA VAL A 5 -12.86 3.69 -12.67
C VAL A 5 -12.37 3.14 -14.01
N THR A 6 -13.23 2.40 -14.72
CA THR A 6 -12.89 1.77 -16.01
C THR A 6 -12.78 2.79 -17.13
N LEU A 7 -13.63 3.83 -17.14
CA LEU A 7 -13.61 4.86 -18.18
C LEU A 7 -12.27 5.63 -18.27
N PRO A 8 -11.72 6.22 -17.20
CA PRO A 8 -10.43 6.92 -17.29
C PRO A 8 -9.29 5.97 -17.66
N MET A 9 -9.28 4.73 -17.16
CA MET A 9 -8.27 3.74 -17.55
C MET A 9 -8.31 3.42 -19.05
N VAL A 10 -9.51 3.23 -19.62
CA VAL A 10 -9.67 2.95 -21.06
C VAL A 10 -9.26 4.17 -21.90
N VAL A 11 -9.71 5.37 -21.53
CA VAL A 11 -9.35 6.61 -22.25
C VAL A 11 -7.84 6.83 -22.24
N PHE A 12 -7.22 6.83 -21.06
CA PHE A 12 -5.76 6.99 -20.96
C PHE A 12 -5.02 5.85 -21.66
N GLY A 13 -5.54 4.62 -21.59
CA GLY A 13 -4.95 3.46 -22.28
C GLY A 13 -4.94 3.62 -23.79
N MET A 14 -6.07 4.04 -24.40
CA MET A 14 -6.14 4.29 -25.84
C MET A 14 -5.19 5.40 -26.27
N VAL A 15 -5.14 6.50 -25.49
CA VAL A 15 -4.19 7.61 -25.75
C VAL A 15 -2.75 7.13 -25.65
N ALA A 16 -2.40 6.34 -24.63
CA ALA A 16 -1.06 5.80 -24.46
C ALA A 16 -0.66 4.84 -25.59
N ILE A 17 -1.57 4.00 -26.06
CA ILE A 17 -1.34 3.09 -27.21
C ILE A 17 -1.12 3.90 -28.49
N ALA A 18 -1.97 4.90 -28.77
CA ALA A 18 -1.84 5.76 -29.93
C ALA A 18 -0.51 6.55 -29.89
N ALA A 19 -0.17 7.13 -28.73
CA ALA A 19 1.08 7.83 -28.53
C ALA A 19 2.30 6.92 -28.70
N PHE A 20 2.25 5.70 -28.16
CA PHE A 20 3.31 4.71 -28.34
C PHE A 20 3.48 4.33 -29.81
N GLY A 21 2.38 4.06 -30.53
CA GLY A 21 2.41 3.76 -31.96
C GLY A 21 3.00 4.90 -32.79
N ALA A 22 2.63 6.15 -32.48
CA ALA A 22 3.19 7.34 -33.12
C ALA A 22 4.70 7.50 -32.86
N LEU A 23 5.14 7.30 -31.62
CA LEU A 23 6.56 7.37 -31.25
C LEU A 23 7.36 6.23 -31.88
N PHE A 24 6.80 5.03 -31.93
CA PHE A 24 7.40 3.89 -32.62
C PHE A 24 7.54 4.16 -34.12
N TRP A 25 6.50 4.68 -34.77
CA TRP A 25 6.58 5.07 -36.17
C TRP A 25 7.64 6.14 -36.40
N GLN A 26 7.62 7.20 -35.58
CA GLN A 26 8.56 8.31 -35.68
C GLN A 26 10.01 7.85 -35.45
N SER A 27 10.26 6.94 -34.52
CA SER A 27 11.60 6.39 -34.30
C SER A 27 12.11 5.66 -35.54
N ARG A 28 11.27 4.89 -36.22
CA ARG A 28 11.62 4.22 -37.49
C ARG A 28 11.92 5.21 -38.61
N VAL A 29 11.12 6.29 -38.72
CA VAL A 29 11.36 7.35 -39.71
C VAL A 29 12.69 8.06 -39.44
N ILE A 30 13.00 8.37 -38.18
CA ILE A 30 14.29 8.99 -37.80
C ILE A 30 15.45 8.08 -38.19
N THR A 31 15.37 6.78 -37.91
CA THR A 31 16.38 5.82 -38.33
C THR A 31 16.56 5.78 -39.85
N MET A 32 15.46 5.80 -40.62
CA MET A 32 15.53 5.84 -42.09
C MET A 32 16.17 7.12 -42.63
N ARG A 33 16.11 8.21 -41.85
CA ARG A 33 16.74 9.50 -42.17
C ARG A 33 18.16 9.63 -41.57
N LEU A 34 18.76 8.54 -41.11
CA LEU A 34 20.09 8.50 -40.49
C LEU A 34 20.22 9.38 -39.23
N GLY A 35 19.10 9.67 -38.54
CA GLY A 35 19.11 10.37 -37.26
C GLY A 35 19.14 9.41 -36.07
N GLU A 36 19.29 9.98 -34.87
CA GLU A 36 19.39 9.24 -33.61
C GLU A 36 18.02 9.14 -32.88
N PRO A 37 17.27 8.03 -33.01
CA PRO A 37 15.97 7.88 -32.35
C PRO A 37 16.06 7.81 -30.81
N ALA A 38 17.25 7.51 -30.28
CA ALA A 38 17.51 7.45 -28.85
C ALA A 38 17.25 8.80 -28.15
N ILE A 39 17.51 9.92 -28.83
CA ILE A 39 17.27 11.27 -28.31
C ILE A 39 15.78 11.49 -28.07
N LEU A 40 14.94 11.29 -29.09
CA LEU A 40 13.48 11.47 -29.00
C LEU A 40 12.88 10.58 -27.90
N THR A 41 13.23 9.30 -27.91
CA THR A 41 12.69 8.31 -26.96
C THR A 41 13.17 8.59 -25.53
N GLY A 42 14.42 9.02 -25.34
CA GLY A 42 15.00 9.37 -24.05
C GLY A 42 14.34 10.60 -23.41
N TYR A 43 14.19 11.70 -24.16
CA TYR A 43 13.49 12.90 -23.66
C TYR A 43 12.03 12.60 -23.33
N THR A 44 11.34 11.84 -24.19
CA THR A 44 9.94 11.47 -23.95
C THR A 44 9.79 10.61 -22.70
N LEU A 45 10.68 9.63 -22.51
CA LEU A 45 10.72 8.80 -21.31
C LEU A 45 10.99 9.63 -20.06
N PHE A 46 11.94 10.57 -20.11
CA PHE A 46 12.26 11.45 -18.99
C PHE A 46 11.04 12.31 -18.59
N VAL A 47 10.36 12.91 -19.56
CA VAL A 47 9.11 13.67 -19.31
C VAL A 47 8.03 12.77 -18.71
N ALA A 48 7.86 11.55 -19.22
CA ALA A 48 6.90 10.59 -18.65
C ALA A 48 7.21 10.25 -17.18
N MET A 49 8.49 10.07 -16.82
CA MET A 49 8.91 9.86 -15.43
C MET A 49 8.64 11.06 -14.53
N LEU A 50 8.85 12.29 -15.01
CA LEU A 50 8.48 13.49 -14.26
C LEU A 50 6.96 13.59 -14.03
N LEU A 51 6.16 13.29 -15.06
CA LEU A 51 4.70 13.26 -14.95
C LEU A 51 4.21 12.19 -13.95
N LEU A 52 4.89 11.06 -13.84
CA LEU A 52 4.61 10.06 -12.81
C LEU A 52 4.83 10.62 -11.39
N GLY A 53 5.86 11.45 -11.20
CA GLY A 53 6.16 12.13 -9.94
C GLY A 53 5.10 13.14 -9.50
N VAL A 54 4.39 13.77 -10.44
CA VAL A 54 3.31 14.74 -10.16
C VAL A 54 2.21 14.13 -9.29
N PHE A 55 1.95 12.83 -9.40
CA PHE A 55 0.95 12.16 -8.55
C PHE A 55 1.26 12.29 -7.06
N ASN A 56 2.54 12.14 -6.68
CA ASN A 56 2.97 12.31 -5.30
C ASN A 56 2.86 13.78 -4.84
N ALA A 57 3.22 14.73 -5.70
CA ALA A 57 3.05 16.16 -5.42
C ALA A 57 1.57 16.52 -5.21
N ARG A 58 0.66 16.00 -6.04
CA ARG A 58 -0.80 16.17 -5.88
C ARG A 58 -1.31 15.58 -4.58
N LYS A 59 -0.76 14.47 -4.08
CA LYS A 59 -1.14 13.93 -2.76
C LYS A 59 -0.78 14.87 -1.63
N LYS A 60 0.36 15.57 -1.71
CA LYS A 60 0.78 16.58 -0.74
C LYS A 60 -0.03 17.88 -0.84
N LEU A 61 -0.54 18.21 -2.02
CA LEU A 61 -1.36 19.39 -2.31
C LEU A 61 -2.87 19.07 -2.32
N SER A 62 -3.34 18.25 -1.37
CA SER A 62 -4.75 17.79 -1.31
C SER A 62 -5.78 18.91 -1.12
N MET A 63 -5.34 20.10 -0.74
CA MET A 63 -6.16 21.29 -0.52
C MET A 63 -6.64 21.94 -1.83
N ILE A 64 -6.02 21.63 -2.97
CA ILE A 64 -6.43 22.13 -4.29
C ILE A 64 -7.32 21.07 -4.96
N PRO A 65 -8.54 21.41 -5.43
CA PRO A 65 -9.48 20.46 -6.03
C PRO A 65 -9.09 20.03 -7.46
N ILE A 66 -7.83 19.60 -7.67
CA ILE A 66 -7.37 19.10 -8.96
C ILE A 66 -7.79 17.63 -9.11
N GLY A 67 -8.99 17.40 -9.62
CA GLY A 67 -9.50 16.09 -10.02
C GLY A 67 -9.65 15.05 -8.89
N ARG A 68 -10.26 13.91 -9.22
CA ARG A 68 -10.52 12.82 -8.26
C ARG A 68 -9.26 11.97 -8.07
N GLY A 69 -9.04 11.45 -6.84
CA GLY A 69 -7.90 10.57 -6.58
C GLY A 69 -7.86 9.31 -7.47
N SER A 70 -9.03 8.78 -7.85
CA SER A 70 -9.15 7.63 -8.76
C SER A 70 -8.68 7.90 -10.19
N THR A 71 -8.92 9.11 -10.73
CA THR A 71 -8.46 9.46 -12.07
C THR A 71 -6.95 9.63 -12.11
N TRP A 72 -6.38 10.21 -11.05
CA TRP A 72 -4.94 10.34 -10.89
C TRP A 72 -4.23 8.99 -10.73
N LEU A 73 -4.81 8.06 -9.97
CA LEU A 73 -4.27 6.70 -9.88
C LEU A 73 -4.33 5.99 -11.24
N ALA A 74 -5.44 6.12 -11.98
CA ALA A 74 -5.56 5.55 -13.32
C ALA A 74 -4.50 6.12 -14.27
N PHE A 75 -4.31 7.45 -14.27
CA PHE A 75 -3.26 8.12 -15.04
C PHE A 75 -1.87 7.60 -14.66
N HIS A 76 -1.54 7.53 -13.36
CA HIS A 76 -0.23 7.07 -12.88
C HIS A 76 0.05 5.62 -13.28
N VAL A 77 -0.94 4.73 -13.19
CA VAL A 77 -0.78 3.32 -13.57
C VAL A 77 -0.57 3.18 -15.08
N ILE A 78 -1.41 3.84 -15.89
CA ILE A 78 -1.29 3.77 -17.36
C ILE A 78 0.01 4.43 -17.84
N MET A 79 0.37 5.59 -17.30
CA MET A 79 1.64 6.26 -17.59
C MET A 79 2.84 5.40 -17.17
N GLY A 80 2.73 4.64 -16.08
CA GLY A 80 3.79 3.71 -15.64
C GLY A 80 4.00 2.56 -16.63
N ILE A 81 2.91 1.96 -17.11
CA ILE A 81 2.97 0.93 -18.15
C ILE A 81 3.53 1.51 -19.46
N PHE A 82 3.10 2.72 -19.83
CA PHE A 82 3.62 3.44 -20.99
C PHE A 82 5.12 3.72 -20.86
N ALA A 83 5.60 4.14 -19.69
CA ALA A 83 7.02 4.36 -19.42
C ALA A 83 7.84 3.06 -19.54
N ILE A 84 7.32 1.91 -19.08
CA ILE A 84 7.98 0.60 -19.27
C ILE A 84 8.13 0.28 -20.76
N ALA A 85 7.06 0.47 -21.54
CA ALA A 85 7.11 0.25 -22.98
C ALA A 85 8.09 1.20 -23.68
N LEU A 86 8.10 2.48 -23.32
CA LEU A 86 9.06 3.46 -23.82
C LEU A 86 10.50 3.15 -23.42
N PHE A 87 10.72 2.63 -22.21
CA PHE A 87 12.05 2.22 -21.76
C PHE A 87 12.63 1.11 -22.64
N TRP A 88 11.83 0.11 -22.99
CA TRP A 88 12.27 -0.92 -23.95
C TRP A 88 12.47 -0.38 -25.36
N LEU A 89 11.63 0.56 -25.81
CA LEU A 89 11.81 1.22 -27.10
C LEU A 89 13.11 2.04 -27.13
N HIS A 90 13.45 2.72 -26.04
CA HIS A 90 14.66 3.54 -25.91
C HIS A 90 15.93 2.69 -25.83
N LEU A 91 15.91 1.61 -25.04
CA LEU A 91 17.07 0.74 -24.85
C LEU A 91 17.32 -0.15 -26.08
N GLY A 92 16.27 -0.54 -26.81
CA GLY A 92 16.34 -1.45 -27.98
C GLY A 92 16.77 -2.89 -27.65
N ARG A 93 17.16 -3.16 -26.40
CA ARG A 93 17.54 -4.45 -25.82
C ARG A 93 16.92 -4.58 -24.43
N LEU A 94 16.99 -5.76 -23.83
CA LEU A 94 16.47 -5.99 -22.48
C LEU A 94 17.41 -5.51 -21.37
N TRP A 95 18.72 -5.56 -21.61
CA TRP A 95 19.75 -5.24 -20.63
C TRP A 95 20.94 -4.50 -21.27
N PRO A 96 21.41 -3.38 -20.68
CA PRO A 96 22.55 -2.63 -21.18
C PRO A 96 23.91 -3.27 -20.82
N GLN A 97 24.97 -2.84 -21.49
CA GLN A 97 26.33 -3.35 -21.25
C GLN A 97 27.13 -2.48 -20.28
N GLY A 98 26.93 -1.15 -20.27
CA GLY A 98 27.67 -0.25 -19.39
C GLY A 98 27.25 -0.40 -17.92
N PHE A 99 28.21 -0.40 -16.99
CA PHE A 99 27.92 -0.55 -15.56
C PHE A 99 26.90 0.49 -15.05
N TYR A 100 27.09 1.75 -15.44
CA TYR A 100 26.17 2.82 -15.08
C TYR A 100 24.75 2.61 -15.64
N GLU A 101 24.65 2.21 -16.91
CA GLU A 101 23.38 1.91 -17.56
C GLU A 101 22.68 0.72 -16.92
N GLN A 102 23.43 -0.30 -16.47
CA GLN A 102 22.89 -1.46 -15.74
C GLN A 102 22.31 -1.05 -14.40
N LEU A 103 22.98 -0.16 -13.67
CA LEU A 103 22.48 0.38 -12.40
C LEU A 103 21.19 1.19 -12.61
N LEU A 104 21.14 2.02 -13.67
CA LEU A 104 19.94 2.77 -14.04
C LEU A 104 18.79 1.85 -14.44
N ALA A 105 19.04 0.86 -15.32
CA ALA A 105 18.06 -0.11 -15.76
C ALA A 105 17.54 -0.97 -14.60
N GLY A 106 18.43 -1.45 -13.73
CA GLY A 106 18.07 -2.19 -12.52
C GLY A 106 17.17 -1.37 -11.59
N SER A 107 17.54 -0.10 -11.35
CA SER A 107 16.72 0.83 -10.54
C SER A 107 15.34 1.06 -11.18
N PHE A 108 15.29 1.23 -12.51
CA PHE A 108 14.04 1.40 -13.27
C PHE A 108 13.13 0.14 -13.17
N TYR A 109 13.70 -1.05 -13.27
CA TYR A 109 12.93 -2.29 -13.11
C TYR A 109 12.45 -2.47 -11.67
N MET A 110 13.27 -2.15 -10.66
CA MET A 110 12.86 -2.21 -9.26
C MET A 110 11.70 -1.24 -8.98
N VAL A 111 11.74 0.00 -9.49
CA VAL A 111 10.62 0.96 -9.28
C VAL A 111 9.36 0.51 -10.00
N SER A 112 9.51 -0.07 -11.21
CA SER A 112 8.40 -0.62 -11.98
C SER A 112 7.71 -1.77 -11.25
N LEU A 113 8.49 -2.73 -10.75
CA LEU A 113 7.98 -3.86 -9.97
C LEU A 113 7.31 -3.39 -8.67
N SER A 114 7.95 -2.47 -7.96
CA SER A 114 7.41 -1.82 -6.76
C SER A 114 6.09 -1.09 -7.04
N GLY A 115 5.95 -0.45 -8.20
CA GLY A 115 4.72 0.20 -8.65
C GLY A 115 3.58 -0.79 -8.92
N ILE A 116 3.88 -1.93 -9.57
CA ILE A 116 2.91 -3.01 -9.80
C ILE A 116 2.41 -3.56 -8.46
N VAL A 117 3.32 -3.85 -7.52
CA VAL A 117 2.95 -4.28 -6.15
C VAL A 117 2.08 -3.22 -5.48
N GLY A 118 2.43 -1.94 -5.61
CA GLY A 118 1.66 -0.81 -5.09
C GLY A 118 0.22 -0.74 -5.62
N TYR A 119 0.02 -0.99 -6.91
CA TYR A 119 -1.30 -1.05 -7.53
C TYR A 119 -2.13 -2.21 -6.96
N LEU A 120 -1.53 -3.40 -6.79
CA LEU A 120 -2.20 -4.55 -6.17
C LEU A 120 -2.60 -4.25 -4.73
N LEU A 121 -1.71 -3.66 -3.93
CA LEU A 121 -2.00 -3.26 -2.55
C LEU A 121 -3.16 -2.26 -2.49
N GLN A 122 -3.21 -1.27 -3.37
CA GLN A 122 -4.30 -0.30 -3.45
C GLN A 122 -5.63 -0.89 -3.93
N LYS A 123 -5.61 -2.02 -4.62
CA LYS A 123 -6.82 -2.73 -5.05
C LYS A 123 -7.38 -3.63 -3.94
N VAL A 124 -6.50 -4.31 -3.20
CA VAL A 124 -6.90 -5.34 -2.22
C VAL A 124 -7.16 -4.74 -0.83
N LEU A 125 -6.29 -3.86 -0.34
CA LEU A 125 -6.34 -3.40 1.06
C LEU A 125 -7.52 -2.50 1.40
N PRO A 126 -7.90 -1.48 0.58
CA PRO A 126 -9.04 -0.62 0.90
C PRO A 126 -10.36 -1.38 1.01
N HIS A 127 -10.58 -2.39 0.16
CA HIS A 127 -11.79 -3.21 0.25
C HIS A 127 -11.91 -3.93 1.60
N ARG A 128 -10.77 -4.38 2.14
CA ARG A 128 -10.72 -5.03 3.46
C ARG A 128 -10.89 -4.06 4.62
N LEU A 129 -10.52 -2.80 4.45
CA LEU A 129 -10.77 -1.72 5.40
C LEU A 129 -12.24 -1.29 5.39
N THR A 130 -12.91 -1.29 4.23
CA THR A 130 -14.35 -0.96 4.17
C THR A 130 -15.26 -2.07 4.72
N GLN A 131 -14.71 -3.26 4.94
CA GLN A 131 -15.45 -4.40 5.51
C GLN A 131 -15.37 -4.45 7.04
N THR A 132 -14.58 -3.59 7.69
CA THR A 132 -14.55 -3.48 9.15
C THR A 132 -15.69 -2.58 9.62
N ARG A 133 -16.14 -2.77 10.86
CA ARG A 133 -17.22 -1.96 11.47
C ARG A 133 -16.74 -0.61 12.01
N VAL A 134 -15.47 -0.27 11.80
CA VAL A 134 -14.78 0.87 12.42
C VAL A 134 -13.92 1.59 11.41
N GLU A 135 -13.91 2.92 11.47
CA GLU A 135 -13.04 3.77 10.67
C GLU A 135 -12.04 4.48 11.59
N ILE A 136 -10.79 4.01 11.57
CA ILE A 136 -9.73 4.50 12.46
C ILE A 136 -8.53 4.96 11.62
N ILE A 137 -8.02 6.15 11.93
CA ILE A 137 -6.78 6.69 11.34
C ILE A 137 -5.56 6.00 11.95
N TYR A 138 -4.52 5.76 11.15
CA TYR A 138 -3.34 4.99 11.58
C TYR A 138 -2.69 5.53 12.87
N GLU A 139 -2.62 6.85 13.01
CA GLU A 139 -1.97 7.55 14.13
C GLU A 139 -2.71 7.34 15.45
N ARG A 140 -4.03 7.10 15.40
CA ARG A 140 -4.87 6.89 16.59
C ARG A 140 -4.87 5.44 17.08
N ILE A 141 -4.41 4.49 16.25
CA ILE A 141 -4.41 3.06 16.57
C ILE A 141 -3.75 2.73 17.92
N PRO A 142 -2.56 3.27 18.27
CA PRO A 142 -1.96 2.98 19.58
C PRO A 142 -2.85 3.44 20.75
N ALA A 143 -3.51 4.59 20.61
CA ALA A 143 -4.42 5.11 21.62
C ALA A 143 -5.69 4.26 21.73
N GLU A 144 -6.28 3.83 20.61
CA GLU A 144 -7.45 2.93 20.62
C GLU A 144 -7.14 1.59 21.30
N ILE A 145 -5.94 1.03 21.07
CA ILE A 145 -5.52 -0.22 21.73
C ILE A 145 -5.36 0.00 23.24
N ALA A 146 -4.78 1.14 23.66
CA ALA A 146 -4.65 1.48 25.06
C ALA A 146 -6.02 1.67 25.74
N GLU A 147 -6.96 2.36 25.09
CA GLU A 147 -8.32 2.57 25.59
C GLU A 147 -9.10 1.25 25.70
N ILE A 148 -8.99 0.36 24.70
CA ILE A 148 -9.59 -0.98 24.78
C ILE A 148 -9.00 -1.75 25.98
N ARG A 149 -7.69 -1.69 26.18
CA ARG A 149 -7.03 -2.37 27.29
C ARG A 149 -7.51 -1.84 28.64
N GLU A 150 -7.57 -0.52 28.82
CA GLU A 150 -8.05 0.12 30.04
C GLU A 150 -9.50 -0.29 30.36
N ARG A 151 -10.38 -0.33 29.35
CA ARG A 151 -11.76 -0.81 29.51
C ARG A 151 -11.83 -2.27 29.93
N VAL A 152 -10.98 -3.14 29.36
CA VAL A 152 -10.93 -4.55 29.75
C VAL A 152 -10.42 -4.72 31.17
N GLU A 153 -9.39 -3.96 31.56
CA GLU A 153 -8.86 -3.98 32.94
C GLU A 153 -9.91 -3.50 33.94
N ALA A 154 -10.66 -2.44 33.62
CA ALA A 154 -11.76 -1.95 34.45
C ALA A 154 -12.90 -2.97 34.60
N LEU A 155 -13.30 -3.63 33.50
CA LEU A 155 -14.32 -4.70 33.53
C LEU A 155 -13.86 -5.91 34.35
N ALA A 156 -12.58 -6.28 34.25
CA ALA A 156 -12.03 -7.37 35.06
C ALA A 156 -12.06 -7.01 36.56
N LEU A 157 -11.68 -5.78 36.93
CA LEU A 157 -11.72 -5.30 38.31
C LEU A 157 -13.15 -5.27 38.86
N GLU A 158 -14.09 -4.67 38.13
CA GLU A 158 -15.49 -4.57 38.53
C GLU A 158 -16.14 -5.95 38.71
N CYS A 159 -15.77 -6.90 37.84
CA CYS A 159 -16.19 -8.29 37.97
C CYS A 159 -15.71 -8.90 39.29
N THR A 160 -14.44 -8.71 39.68
CA THR A 160 -13.91 -9.23 40.95
C THR A 160 -14.60 -8.63 42.17
N GLU A 161 -14.90 -7.33 42.15
CA GLU A 161 -15.60 -6.64 43.24
C GLU A 161 -17.03 -7.15 43.43
N LYS A 162 -17.74 -7.45 42.33
CA LYS A 162 -19.15 -7.88 42.38
C LYS A 162 -19.34 -9.39 42.55
N SER A 163 -18.50 -10.23 41.92
CA SER A 163 -18.62 -11.68 42.02
C SER A 163 -17.92 -12.25 43.26
N GLY A 164 -16.97 -11.50 43.85
CA GLY A 164 -16.10 -11.97 44.92
C GLY A 164 -15.11 -13.07 44.47
N SER A 165 -14.95 -13.26 43.17
CA SER A 165 -14.13 -14.30 42.56
C SER A 165 -13.19 -13.72 41.50
N ASP A 166 -11.93 -14.16 41.55
CA ASP A 166 -10.84 -13.64 40.71
C ASP A 166 -10.66 -14.40 39.38
N THR A 167 -11.57 -15.32 39.03
CA THR A 167 -11.40 -16.23 37.89
C THR A 167 -11.22 -15.47 36.56
N VAL A 168 -12.05 -14.44 36.32
CA VAL A 168 -11.99 -13.60 35.11
C VAL A 168 -10.69 -12.80 35.06
N ALA A 169 -10.28 -12.20 36.18
CA ALA A 169 -9.04 -11.43 36.26
C ALA A 169 -7.80 -12.32 36.04
N GLN A 170 -7.76 -13.52 36.63
CA GLN A 170 -6.69 -14.49 36.42
C GLN A 170 -6.64 -14.97 34.96
N HIS A 171 -7.79 -15.26 34.35
CA HIS A 171 -7.84 -15.64 32.94
C HIS A 171 -7.39 -14.51 32.00
N PHE A 172 -7.77 -13.27 32.32
CA PHE A 172 -7.31 -12.09 31.59
C PHE A 172 -5.78 -11.95 31.67
N ILE A 173 -5.21 -11.94 32.87
CA ILE A 173 -3.76 -11.79 33.09
C ILE A 173 -2.98 -12.94 32.44
N GLY A 174 -3.46 -14.18 32.61
CA GLY A 174 -2.76 -15.38 32.16
C GLY A 174 -2.86 -15.65 30.66
N THR A 175 -3.97 -15.29 30.01
CA THR A 175 -4.24 -15.66 28.60
C THR A 175 -4.49 -14.46 27.70
N LEU A 176 -5.40 -13.56 28.07
CA LEU A 176 -5.86 -12.48 27.17
C LEU A 176 -4.92 -11.27 27.14
N ASN A 177 -4.14 -11.03 28.20
CA ASN A 177 -3.23 -9.89 28.29
C ASN A 177 -2.26 -9.84 27.09
N TRP A 178 -1.70 -10.99 26.70
CA TRP A 178 -0.84 -11.10 25.50
C TRP A 178 -1.53 -10.59 24.22
N TYR A 179 -2.84 -10.83 24.09
CA TYR A 179 -3.63 -10.39 22.94
C TYR A 179 -3.88 -8.89 22.95
N PHE A 180 -4.14 -8.28 24.12
CA PHE A 180 -4.46 -6.85 24.24
C PHE A 180 -3.24 -5.92 24.17
N LEU A 181 -2.03 -6.40 24.51
CA LEU A 181 -0.83 -5.55 24.59
C LEU A 181 -0.38 -4.88 23.29
N GLN A 182 -0.58 -5.51 22.13
CA GLN A 182 -0.10 -5.00 20.84
C GLN A 182 -0.90 -5.60 19.68
N PRO A 183 -0.79 -5.05 18.45
CA PRO A 183 -1.42 -5.64 17.28
C PRO A 183 -0.91 -7.07 17.02
N ARG A 184 -1.83 -8.05 16.98
CA ARG A 184 -1.48 -9.47 16.78
C ARG A 184 -1.88 -9.97 15.40
N PHE A 185 -1.45 -11.20 15.08
CA PHE A 185 -1.84 -11.91 13.86
C PHE A 185 -1.64 -11.13 12.55
N GLN A 186 -0.54 -10.38 12.46
CA GLN A 186 -0.30 -9.44 11.36
C GLN A 186 -0.35 -10.08 9.98
N LEU A 187 0.28 -11.27 9.81
CA LEU A 187 0.24 -12.02 8.54
C LEU A 187 -1.17 -12.46 8.17
N SER A 188 -1.97 -12.90 9.16
CA SER A 188 -3.35 -13.31 8.93
C SER A 188 -4.18 -12.12 8.43
N HIS A 189 -4.10 -10.98 9.12
CA HIS A 189 -4.79 -9.76 8.70
C HIS A 189 -4.31 -9.25 7.33
N PHE A 190 -3.01 -9.40 7.03
CA PHE A 190 -2.45 -9.02 5.72
C PHE A 190 -2.97 -9.89 4.57
N ILE A 191 -3.12 -11.21 4.78
CA ILE A 191 -3.65 -12.14 3.76
C ILE A 191 -5.18 -12.13 3.74
N GLY A 192 -5.83 -11.55 4.75
CA GLY A 192 -7.29 -11.46 4.87
C GLY A 192 -7.90 -12.66 5.59
N GLY A 193 -7.07 -13.40 6.32
CA GLY A 193 -7.50 -14.48 7.21
C GLY A 193 -8.08 -13.95 8.52
N ASP A 194 -8.59 -14.89 9.31
CA ASP A 194 -9.35 -14.62 10.53
C ASP A 194 -8.76 -15.34 11.76
N ALA A 195 -7.44 -15.49 11.78
CA ALA A 195 -6.74 -16.22 12.83
C ALA A 195 -6.97 -15.63 14.22
N ALA A 196 -7.18 -14.31 14.30
CA ALA A 196 -7.52 -13.63 15.55
C ALA A 196 -8.85 -14.15 16.14
N ARG A 197 -9.94 -14.19 15.35
CA ARG A 197 -11.23 -14.71 15.84
C ARG A 197 -11.18 -16.21 16.10
N TYR A 198 -10.44 -16.97 15.29
CA TYR A 198 -10.23 -18.40 15.57
C TYR A 198 -9.51 -18.61 16.91
N TRP A 199 -8.42 -17.88 17.15
CA TRP A 199 -7.69 -17.95 18.41
C TRP A 199 -8.58 -17.56 19.59
N LEU A 200 -9.38 -16.49 19.48
CA LEU A 200 -10.29 -16.03 20.53
C LEU A 200 -11.33 -17.07 20.97
N ARG A 201 -11.72 -18.01 20.10
CA ARG A 201 -12.62 -19.12 20.49
C ARG A 201 -11.99 -20.07 21.51
N GLY A 202 -10.67 -20.22 21.50
CA GLY A 202 -9.96 -21.08 22.45
C GLY A 202 -10.10 -20.58 23.89
N PRO A 203 -9.53 -19.41 24.24
CA PRO A 203 -9.70 -18.79 25.55
C PRO A 203 -11.17 -18.62 25.95
N GLY A 204 -12.02 -18.19 25.01
CA GLY A 204 -13.45 -18.00 25.27
C GLY A 204 -14.18 -19.27 25.72
N SER A 205 -13.94 -20.39 25.03
CA SER A 205 -14.56 -21.68 25.38
C SER A 205 -13.95 -22.34 26.63
N ALA A 206 -12.67 -22.07 26.91
CA ALA A 206 -12.00 -22.57 28.11
C ALA A 206 -12.49 -21.86 29.37
N ALA A 207 -12.63 -20.53 29.33
CA ALA A 207 -13.11 -19.74 30.45
C ALA A 207 -14.58 -20.04 30.76
N GLY A 208 -15.44 -20.11 29.72
CA GLY A 208 -16.89 -20.26 29.90
C GLY A 208 -17.38 -21.49 30.68
N ARG A 209 -16.52 -22.49 30.95
CA ARG A 209 -16.86 -23.66 31.78
C ARG A 209 -16.78 -23.41 33.28
N TYR A 210 -16.06 -22.37 33.70
CA TYR A 210 -15.74 -22.09 35.11
C TYR A 210 -16.32 -20.76 35.60
N LEU A 211 -17.07 -20.06 34.76
CA LEU A 211 -17.65 -18.75 35.06
C LEU A 211 -19.07 -18.89 35.60
N ASN A 212 -19.37 -18.14 36.66
CA ASN A 212 -20.73 -17.94 37.15
C ASN A 212 -21.53 -17.03 36.21
N ASP A 213 -22.86 -16.93 36.39
CA ASP A 213 -23.73 -16.12 35.51
C ASP A 213 -23.33 -14.64 35.47
N ILE A 214 -22.94 -14.05 36.61
CA ILE A 214 -22.46 -12.66 36.69
C ILE A 214 -21.12 -12.51 35.95
N GLU A 215 -20.17 -13.41 36.20
CA GLU A 215 -18.84 -13.34 35.58
C GLU A 215 -18.92 -13.54 34.06
N LYS A 216 -19.86 -14.35 33.60
CA LYS A 216 -20.12 -14.59 32.18
C LYS A 216 -20.55 -13.32 31.45
N GLU A 217 -21.38 -12.47 32.08
CA GLU A 217 -21.78 -11.19 31.49
C GLU A 217 -20.57 -10.26 31.28
N TYR A 218 -19.71 -10.13 32.28
CA TYR A 218 -18.47 -9.35 32.16
C TYR A 218 -17.51 -9.95 31.13
N PHE A 219 -17.37 -11.28 31.11
CA PHE A 219 -16.51 -11.98 30.17
C PHE A 219 -16.98 -11.80 28.71
N ASP A 220 -18.28 -11.86 28.46
CA ASP A 220 -18.85 -11.61 27.13
C ASP A 220 -18.58 -10.17 26.67
N GLN A 221 -18.61 -9.19 27.58
CA GLN A 221 -18.19 -7.81 27.27
C GLN A 221 -16.69 -7.73 26.91
N ILE A 222 -15.82 -8.41 27.66
CA ILE A 222 -14.38 -8.48 27.35
C ILE A 222 -14.14 -9.13 25.97
N MET A 223 -14.88 -10.18 25.64
CA MET A 223 -14.79 -10.85 24.34
C MET A 223 -15.28 -9.93 23.20
N SER A 224 -16.31 -9.11 23.44
CA SER A 224 -16.75 -8.10 22.47
C SER A 224 -15.66 -7.03 22.22
N LEU A 225 -14.91 -6.64 23.26
CA LEU A 225 -13.76 -5.74 23.14
C LEU A 225 -12.57 -6.41 22.42
N ALA A 226 -12.37 -7.71 22.61
CA ALA A 226 -11.37 -8.48 21.87
C ALA A 226 -11.72 -8.55 20.36
N GLU A 227 -13.00 -8.74 20.02
CA GLU A 227 -13.46 -8.67 18.64
C GLU A 227 -13.27 -7.27 18.05
N LEU A 228 -13.59 -6.21 18.81
CA LEU A 228 -13.35 -4.83 18.42
C LEU A 228 -11.86 -4.62 18.10
N LYS A 229 -10.97 -5.07 19.00
CA LYS A 229 -9.52 -5.01 18.80
C LYS A 229 -9.07 -5.72 17.52
N SER A 230 -9.67 -6.84 17.15
CA SER A 230 -9.31 -7.54 15.90
C SER A 230 -9.53 -6.68 14.64
N TYR A 231 -10.53 -5.78 14.66
CA TYR A 231 -10.73 -4.82 13.59
C TYR A 231 -9.65 -3.73 13.64
N VAL A 232 -9.30 -3.21 14.82
CA VAL A 232 -8.22 -2.24 15.01
C VAL A 232 -6.87 -2.79 14.49
N ASP A 233 -6.55 -4.04 14.83
CA ASP A 233 -5.34 -4.74 14.38
C ASP A 233 -5.31 -4.87 12.84
N ARG A 234 -6.46 -5.11 12.21
CA ARG A 234 -6.56 -5.11 10.74
C ARG A 234 -6.29 -3.73 10.14
N HIS A 235 -6.81 -2.65 10.75
CA HIS A 235 -6.46 -1.28 10.33
C HIS A 235 -4.96 -1.03 10.44
N TYR A 236 -4.32 -1.48 11.53
CA TYR A 236 -2.88 -1.32 11.75
C TYR A 236 -2.07 -1.96 10.62
N VAL A 237 -2.39 -3.21 10.29
CA VAL A 237 -1.65 -3.96 9.25
C VAL A 237 -1.88 -3.37 7.87
N CYS A 238 -3.14 -3.16 7.46
CA CYS A 238 -3.44 -2.71 6.12
C CYS A 238 -2.89 -1.29 5.86
N GLN A 239 -3.11 -0.35 6.79
CA GLN A 239 -2.59 1.01 6.65
C GLN A 239 -1.06 1.05 6.80
N GLY A 240 -0.50 0.27 7.71
CA GLY A 240 0.95 0.17 7.91
C GLY A 240 1.68 -0.34 6.66
N VAL A 241 1.15 -1.37 5.99
CA VAL A 241 1.72 -1.87 4.73
C VAL A 241 1.67 -0.81 3.63
N MET A 242 0.56 -0.10 3.48
CA MET A 242 0.46 0.99 2.51
C MET A 242 1.48 2.10 2.76
N LYS A 243 1.72 2.47 4.02
CA LYS A 243 2.72 3.48 4.40
C LYS A 243 4.15 2.99 4.14
N LYS A 244 4.48 1.76 4.55
CA LYS A 244 5.81 1.17 4.32
C LYS A 244 6.13 1.02 2.83
N TRP A 245 5.14 0.63 2.01
CA TRP A 245 5.31 0.59 0.56
C TRP A 245 5.69 1.95 -0.02
N LEU A 246 5.02 3.03 0.41
CA LEU A 246 5.33 4.38 -0.06
C LEU A 246 6.75 4.81 0.32
N PHE A 247 7.20 4.45 1.52
CA PHE A 247 8.55 4.70 1.99
C PHE A 247 9.62 3.99 1.16
N LEU A 248 9.30 2.86 0.52
CA LEU A 248 10.20 2.16 -0.40
C LEU A 248 10.12 2.71 -1.83
N HIS A 249 8.89 2.91 -2.35
CA HIS A 249 8.66 3.25 -3.74
C HIS A 249 9.15 4.68 -4.09
N ILE A 250 8.91 5.66 -3.21
CA ILE A 250 9.27 7.06 -3.49
C ILE A 250 10.79 7.26 -3.59
N PRO A 251 11.62 6.83 -2.62
CA PRO A 251 13.07 7.03 -2.71
C PRO A 251 13.67 6.36 -3.95
N LEU A 252 13.16 5.18 -4.30
CA LEU A 252 13.58 4.47 -5.50
C LEU A 252 13.21 5.24 -6.79
N ALA A 253 12.01 5.82 -6.85
CA ALA A 253 11.62 6.68 -7.97
C ALA A 253 12.50 7.94 -8.07
N LEU A 254 12.83 8.57 -6.93
CA LEU A 254 13.73 9.73 -6.89
C LEU A 254 15.14 9.35 -7.36
N ALA A 255 15.65 8.19 -6.94
CA ALA A 255 16.94 7.68 -7.39
C ALA A 255 16.97 7.48 -8.90
N VAL A 256 15.93 6.85 -9.48
CA VAL A 256 15.82 6.67 -10.93
C VAL A 256 15.79 8.01 -11.65
N VAL A 257 15.00 8.99 -11.20
CA VAL A 257 14.93 10.32 -11.83
C VAL A 257 16.29 11.03 -11.77
N ALA A 258 16.99 10.98 -10.63
CA ALA A 258 18.30 11.60 -10.47
C ALA A 258 19.35 10.95 -11.39
N LEU A 259 19.36 9.62 -11.47
CA LEU A 259 20.22 8.89 -12.39
C LEU A 259 19.85 9.23 -13.84
N SER A 260 18.57 9.24 -14.21
CA SER A 260 18.16 9.60 -15.57
C SER A 260 18.55 11.03 -15.96
N LEU A 261 18.51 11.99 -15.02
CA LEU A 261 18.98 13.34 -15.26
C LEU A 261 20.48 13.37 -15.55
N TRP A 262 21.26 12.65 -14.75
CA TRP A 262 22.70 12.52 -14.98
C TRP A 262 23.00 11.84 -16.32
N HIS A 263 22.29 10.77 -16.65
CA HIS A 263 22.38 10.10 -17.94
C HIS A 263 22.10 11.06 -19.10
N LEU A 264 21.05 11.88 -19.00
CA LEU A 264 20.71 12.87 -20.00
C LEU A 264 21.82 13.90 -20.18
N ILE A 265 22.42 14.40 -19.09
CA ILE A 265 23.57 15.31 -19.16
C ILE A 265 24.75 14.64 -19.88
N LEU A 266 25.11 13.42 -19.50
CA LEU A 266 26.21 12.68 -20.15
C LEU A 266 25.98 12.54 -21.65
N VAL A 267 24.80 12.06 -22.06
CA VAL A 267 24.49 11.86 -23.49
C VAL A 267 24.57 13.18 -24.26
N ASN A 268 24.02 14.28 -23.75
CA ASN A 268 24.11 15.56 -24.45
C ASN A 268 25.54 16.12 -24.49
N VAL A 269 26.36 15.90 -23.47
CA VAL A 269 27.77 16.33 -23.45
C VAL A 269 28.63 15.53 -24.43
N TYR A 270 28.36 14.24 -24.63
CA TYR A 270 29.12 13.40 -25.57
C TYR A 270 28.60 13.45 -27.02
N VAL A 271 27.37 13.92 -27.23
CA VAL A 271 26.76 14.10 -28.56
C VAL A 271 27.05 15.50 -29.15
N LEU A 272 27.34 16.48 -28.30
CA LEU A 272 27.84 17.82 -28.68
C LEU A 272 29.36 17.81 -28.87
#